data_AF-A0A5C3ELP7-F1
#
_entry.id   AF-A0A5C3ELP7-F1
#
_cell.length_a   1.000
_cell.length_b   1.000
_cell.length_c   1.000
_cell.angle_alpha   90.00
_cell.angle_beta   90.00
_cell.angle_gamma   90.00
#
_symmetry.space_group_name_H-M   'P 1'
#
loop_
_entity.id
_entity.type
_entity.pdbx_description
1 polymer ?
#
loop_
_entity_poly.entity_id
_entity_poly.type
_entity_poly.pdbx_seq_one_letter_code
_entity_poly.pdbx_strand_id
1 'polypeptide(L)'
;MSLIHNRCEFSDRQVVRIQETPDVVPDGQTPHTVSMCAYDELVDVSKPGDRIEITGIFRSTPVRVNPQQRSLKSLYKTFVDILHIKRTNAKRLGVDLSTRDASEQAAGPGAVPDHRKPRFGPIIGLPPV
;
A
#
# COMPACT_ATOMS: atom_id res chain seq x y z
N MET A 1 -14.16 -30.32 -25.05
CA MET A 1 -13.57 -29.97 -23.75
C MET A 1 -14.40 -28.85 -23.16
N SER A 2 -15.08 -29.07 -22.04
CA SER A 2 -15.91 -28.06 -21.37
C SER A 2 -15.19 -27.53 -20.14
N LEU A 3 -15.18 -26.20 -19.98
CA LEU A 3 -14.65 -25.54 -18.79
C LEU A 3 -15.78 -25.34 -17.79
N ILE A 4 -15.64 -25.92 -16.59
CA ILE A 4 -16.62 -25.81 -15.49
C ILE A 4 -16.13 -24.70 -14.56
N HIS A 5 -16.63 -23.48 -14.74
CA HIS A 5 -16.20 -22.28 -14.01
C HIS A 5 -16.24 -22.43 -12.48
N ASN A 6 -17.23 -23.12 -11.93
CA ASN A 6 -17.40 -23.33 -10.49
C ASN A 6 -16.37 -24.29 -9.87
N ARG A 7 -15.59 -25.01 -10.68
CA ARG A 7 -14.53 -25.90 -10.21
C ARG A 7 -13.13 -25.31 -10.41
N CYS A 8 -13.05 -24.02 -10.77
CA CYS A 8 -11.80 -23.30 -10.91
C CYS A 8 -11.40 -22.61 -9.61
N GLU A 9 -10.10 -22.38 -9.45
CA GLU A 9 -9.53 -21.58 -8.38
C GLU A 9 -9.50 -20.10 -8.81
N PHE A 10 -9.82 -19.20 -7.88
CA PHE A 10 -9.87 -17.76 -8.10
C PHE A 10 -9.07 -17.05 -7.01
N SER A 11 -8.43 -15.94 -7.39
CA SER A 11 -7.68 -15.05 -6.49
C SER A 11 -8.26 -13.65 -6.54
N ASP A 12 -8.23 -12.94 -5.41
CA ASP A 12 -8.79 -11.60 -5.31
C ASP A 12 -7.88 -10.55 -5.99
N ARG A 13 -8.52 -9.63 -6.72
CA ARG A 13 -7.84 -8.51 -7.39
C ARG A 13 -8.68 -7.26 -7.23
N GLN A 14 -8.09 -6.21 -6.67
CA GLN A 14 -8.70 -4.89 -6.57
C GLN A 14 -7.95 -3.88 -7.42
N VAL A 15 -8.69 -3.09 -8.20
CA VAL A 15 -8.11 -1.98 -8.97
C VAL A 15 -8.41 -0.68 -8.24
N VAL A 16 -7.37 0.04 -7.85
CA VAL A 16 -7.44 1.30 -7.11
C VAL A 16 -6.86 2.43 -7.98
N ARG A 17 -7.44 3.62 -7.90
CA ARG A 17 -6.91 4.83 -8.55
C ARG A 17 -6.44 5.81 -7.48
N ILE A 18 -5.21 6.26 -7.59
CA ILE A 18 -4.61 7.20 -6.65
C ILE A 18 -4.30 8.50 -7.38
N GLN A 19 -4.51 9.61 -6.68
CA GLN A 19 -4.08 10.94 -7.10
C GLN A 19 -2.73 11.25 -6.45
N GLU A 20 -1.84 11.87 -7.22
CA GLU A 20 -0.59 12.41 -6.69
C GLU A 20 -0.85 13.43 -5.58
N THR A 21 0.11 13.56 -4.67
CA THR A 21 0.01 14.52 -3.57
C THR A 21 -0.03 15.94 -4.13
N PRO A 22 -1.03 16.77 -3.77
CA PRO A 22 -1.16 18.13 -4.32
C PRO A 22 0.03 19.03 -4.00
N ASP A 23 0.81 18.70 -2.98
CA ASP A 23 1.97 19.47 -2.52
C ASP A 23 3.14 19.49 -3.52
N VAL A 24 3.14 18.59 -4.52
CA VAL A 24 4.21 18.43 -5.52
C VAL A 24 3.75 18.85 -6.92
N VAL A 25 2.48 19.24 -7.08
CA VAL A 25 1.90 19.56 -8.39
C VAL A 25 2.27 21.00 -8.76
N PRO A 26 2.83 21.25 -9.97
CA PRO A 26 3.15 22.60 -10.43
C PRO A 26 1.89 23.45 -10.64
N ASP A 27 2.02 24.76 -10.41
CA ASP A 27 0.91 25.71 -10.52
C ASP A 27 0.25 25.65 -11.90
N GLY A 28 -1.08 25.51 -11.90
CA GLY A 28 -1.90 25.47 -13.11
C GLY A 28 -2.08 24.10 -13.76
N GLN A 29 -1.54 23.00 -13.18
CA GLN A 29 -1.82 21.64 -13.64
C GLN A 29 -2.83 20.91 -12.75
N THR A 30 -3.54 19.94 -13.34
CA THR A 30 -4.42 19.04 -12.58
C THR A 30 -3.61 17.84 -12.07
N PRO A 31 -3.83 17.37 -10.83
CA PRO A 31 -3.13 16.20 -10.30
C PRO A 31 -3.33 14.97 -11.19
N HIS A 32 -2.23 14.29 -11.51
CA HIS A 32 -2.30 13.09 -12.33
C HIS A 32 -2.83 11.90 -11.53
N THR A 33 -3.58 11.01 -12.19
CA THR A 33 -4.09 9.78 -11.57
C THR A 33 -3.35 8.55 -12.07
N VAL A 34 -2.87 7.72 -11.15
CA VAL A 34 -2.23 6.45 -11.46
C VAL A 34 -3.16 5.29 -11.10
N SER A 35 -3.22 4.29 -11.98
CA SER A 35 -3.97 3.05 -11.73
C SER A 35 -3.07 2.00 -11.09
N MET A 36 -3.59 1.31 -10.07
CA MET A 36 -2.83 0.37 -9.26
C MET A 36 -3.65 -0.89 -9.01
N CYS A 37 -2.99 -2.02 -8.82
CA CYS A 37 -3.63 -3.31 -8.61
C CYS A 37 -3.13 -3.95 -7.32
N ALA A 38 -4.05 -4.19 -6.39
CA ALA A 38 -3.82 -4.98 -5.18
C ALA A 38 -4.28 -6.42 -5.41
N TYR A 39 -3.60 -7.35 -4.75
CA TYR A 39 -3.87 -8.79 -4.82
C TYR A 39 -4.01 -9.36 -3.41
N ASP A 40 -4.80 -10.42 -3.29
CA ASP A 40 -4.96 -11.24 -2.10
C ASP A 40 -5.19 -10.39 -0.84
N GLU A 41 -4.28 -10.45 0.12
CA GLU A 41 -4.33 -9.77 1.41
C GLU A 41 -4.37 -8.24 1.37
N LEU A 42 -3.89 -7.63 0.29
CA LEU A 42 -3.84 -6.18 0.14
C LEU A 42 -5.17 -5.60 -0.37
N VAL A 43 -6.13 -6.47 -0.71
CA VAL A 43 -7.48 -6.06 -1.10
C VAL A 43 -8.22 -5.46 0.09
N ASP A 44 -8.93 -4.37 -0.16
CA ASP A 44 -9.70 -3.58 0.80
C ASP A 44 -8.87 -2.92 1.94
N VAL A 45 -7.54 -2.96 1.82
CA VAL A 45 -6.65 -2.28 2.78
C VAL A 45 -6.72 -0.76 2.64
N SER A 46 -6.95 -0.21 1.44
CA SER A 46 -7.06 1.25 1.24
C SER A 46 -8.51 1.66 1.06
N LYS A 47 -8.99 2.62 1.86
CA LYS A 47 -10.33 3.19 1.69
C LYS A 47 -10.26 4.51 0.89
N PRO A 48 -11.36 4.89 0.21
CA PRO A 48 -11.41 6.18 -0.48
C PRO A 48 -11.13 7.35 0.47
N GLY A 49 -10.21 8.24 0.09
CA GLY A 49 -9.80 9.40 0.89
C GLY A 49 -8.58 9.17 1.80
N ASP A 50 -8.06 7.95 1.86
CA ASP A 50 -6.83 7.67 2.60
C ASP A 50 -5.60 8.27 1.91
N ARG A 51 -4.68 8.81 2.73
CA ARG A 51 -3.33 9.19 2.30
C ARG A 51 -2.40 8.02 2.56
N ILE A 52 -1.90 7.44 1.47
CA ILE A 52 -1.09 6.22 1.51
C ILE A 52 0.15 6.38 0.63
N GLU A 53 1.26 5.85 1.15
CA GLU A 53 2.50 5.63 0.41
C GLU A 53 2.47 4.19 -0.09
N ILE A 54 2.66 3.99 -1.40
CA ILE A 54 2.63 2.66 -1.99
C ILE A 54 3.98 2.33 -2.60
N THR A 55 4.43 1.10 -2.36
CA THR A 55 5.57 0.51 -3.02
C THR A 55 5.09 -0.64 -3.89
N GLY A 56 5.58 -0.69 -5.13
CA GLY A 56 5.10 -1.66 -6.09
C GLY A 56 5.96 -1.72 -7.35
N ILE A 57 5.58 -2.63 -8.24
CA ILE A 57 6.25 -2.87 -9.52
C ILE A 57 5.49 -2.13 -10.61
N PHE A 58 6.17 -1.26 -11.34
CA PHE A 58 5.58 -0.61 -12.51
C PHE A 58 5.45 -1.61 -13.66
N ARG A 59 4.22 -1.87 -14.11
CA ARG A 59 3.92 -2.84 -15.17
C ARG A 59 3.16 -2.19 -16.32
N SER A 60 3.29 -2.79 -17.49
CA SER A 60 2.58 -2.41 -18.70
C SER A 60 1.90 -3.63 -19.30
N THR A 61 0.71 -3.45 -19.89
CA THR A 61 -0.04 -4.52 -20.53
C THR A 61 -0.59 -4.03 -21.87
N PRO A 62 -0.46 -4.84 -22.95
CA PRO A 62 -0.95 -4.45 -24.26
C PRO A 62 -2.48 -4.41 -24.25
N VAL A 63 -3.04 -3.42 -24.93
CA VAL A 63 -4.50 -3.27 -25.06
C VAL A 63 -4.90 -3.67 -26.47
N ARG A 64 -5.90 -4.53 -26.60
CA ARG A 64 -6.50 -4.85 -27.90
C ARG A 64 -7.33 -3.66 -28.38
N VAL A 65 -7.14 -3.26 -29.64
CA VAL A 65 -7.90 -2.13 -30.24
C VAL A 65 -9.35 -2.51 -30.43
N ASN A 66 -9.58 -3.74 -30.91
CA ASN A 66 -10.91 -4.32 -31.07
C ASN A 66 -10.93 -5.67 -30.32
N PRO A 67 -11.87 -5.92 -29.39
CA PRO A 67 -11.96 -7.18 -28.65
C PRO A 67 -12.06 -8.42 -29.56
N GLN A 68 -12.65 -8.28 -30.75
CA GLN A 68 -12.83 -9.39 -31.71
C GLN A 68 -11.58 -9.70 -32.54
N GLN A 69 -10.64 -8.75 -32.65
CA GLN A 69 -9.42 -8.92 -33.43
C GLN A 69 -8.22 -9.15 -32.50
N ARG A 70 -7.18 -9.81 -33.02
CA ARG A 70 -5.94 -10.06 -32.27
C ARG A 70 -4.92 -8.92 -32.36
N SER A 71 -5.23 -7.85 -33.08
CA SER A 71 -4.36 -6.68 -33.23
C SER A 71 -4.22 -5.91 -31.91
N LEU A 72 -2.98 -5.60 -31.53
CA LEU A 72 -2.62 -4.88 -30.31
C LEU A 72 -2.32 -3.41 -30.61
N LYS A 73 -2.65 -2.53 -29.66
CA LYS A 73 -2.25 -1.13 -29.70
C LYS A 73 -0.76 -1.02 -29.37
N SER A 74 -0.05 -0.15 -30.10
CA SER A 74 1.38 0.14 -29.82
C SER A 74 1.59 0.82 -28.46
N LEU A 75 0.61 1.61 -28.01
CA LEU A 75 0.62 2.22 -26.68
C LEU A 75 0.02 1.27 -25.63
N TYR A 76 0.85 0.89 -24.68
CA TYR A 76 0.50 -0.02 -23.59
C TYR A 76 -0.20 0.74 -22.47
N LYS A 77 -1.13 0.07 -21.77
CA LYS A 77 -1.69 0.60 -20.53
C LYS A 77 -0.73 0.28 -19.40
N THR A 78 -0.36 1.29 -18.64
CA THR A 78 0.52 1.15 -17.47
C THR A 78 -0.29 1.13 -16.18
N PHE A 79 0.18 0.36 -15.21
CA PHE A 79 -0.34 0.34 -13.84
C PHE A 79 0.75 -0.12 -12.89
N VAL A 80 0.56 0.13 -11.60
CA VAL A 80 1.47 -0.33 -10.55
C VAL A 80 0.88 -1.56 -9.88
N ASP A 81 1.62 -2.66 -9.86
CA ASP A 81 1.31 -3.81 -9.02
C ASP A 81 1.78 -3.53 -7.60
N ILE A 82 0.84 -3.51 -6.66
CA ILE A 82 1.08 -3.13 -5.27
C ILE A 82 1.76 -4.30 -4.56
N LEU A 83 2.91 -4.00 -3.93
CA LEU A 83 3.61 -4.95 -3.05
C LEU A 83 3.40 -4.57 -1.57
N HIS A 84 3.36 -3.28 -1.26
CA HIS A 84 3.23 -2.79 0.10
C HIS A 84 2.50 -1.45 0.15
N ILE A 85 1.63 -1.28 1.15
CA ILE A 85 0.90 -0.04 1.41
C ILE A 85 1.26 0.45 2.83
N LYS A 86 1.83 1.64 2.91
CA LYS A 86 2.09 2.35 4.17
C LYS A 86 1.10 3.50 4.32
N ARG A 87 0.34 3.50 5.42
CA ARG A 87 -0.60 4.59 5.72
C ARG A 87 0.14 5.76 6.38
N THR A 88 -0.04 6.98 5.87
CA THR A 88 0.68 8.16 6.37
C THR A 88 0.24 8.58 7.77
N ASN A 89 -1.01 8.28 8.16
CA ASN A 89 -1.55 8.64 9.48
C ASN A 89 -1.74 7.41 10.38
N ALA A 90 -0.77 7.12 11.24
CA ALA A 90 -0.88 6.09 12.29
C ALA A 90 -1.94 6.42 13.37
N LYS A 91 -2.48 7.66 13.39
CA LYS A 91 -3.44 8.14 14.40
C LYS A 91 -4.92 8.07 13.97
N ARG A 92 -5.22 7.76 12.71
CA ARG A 92 -6.61 7.59 12.24
C ARG A 92 -6.91 6.10 12.15
N LEU A 93 -7.69 5.61 13.12
CA LEU A 93 -8.25 4.26 13.26
C LEU A 93 -7.34 3.13 12.75
N GLY A 94 -6.70 2.44 13.69
CA GLY A 94 -5.92 1.23 13.40
C GLY A 94 -6.68 0.29 12.47
N VAL A 95 -5.93 -0.32 11.55
CA VAL A 95 -6.38 -1.56 10.89
C VAL A 95 -6.87 -2.48 12.00
N ASP A 96 -8.14 -2.88 11.95
CA ASP A 96 -8.67 -3.81 12.93
C ASP A 96 -8.02 -5.18 12.69
N LEU A 97 -6.92 -5.41 13.40
CA LEU A 97 -6.13 -6.64 13.37
C LEU A 97 -6.88 -7.81 14.00
N SER A 98 -8.07 -7.60 14.57
CA SER A 98 -8.89 -8.67 15.15
C SER A 98 -9.47 -9.63 14.09
N THR A 99 -9.46 -9.25 12.81
CA THR A 99 -9.92 -10.10 11.70
C THR A 99 -8.81 -10.98 11.11
N ARG A 100 -7.56 -10.90 11.59
CA ARG A 100 -6.46 -11.77 11.14
C ARG A 100 -6.12 -12.79 12.22
N ASP A 101 -6.12 -14.07 11.85
CA ASP A 101 -5.82 -15.18 12.75
C ASP A 101 -4.45 -14.98 13.43
N ALA A 102 -4.43 -15.21 14.75
CA ALA A 102 -3.35 -14.86 15.68
C ALA A 102 -1.98 -15.55 15.42
N SER A 103 -1.82 -16.30 14.34
CA SER A 103 -0.61 -17.10 14.05
C SER A 103 0.48 -16.35 13.28
N GLU A 104 0.21 -15.19 12.67
CA GLU A 104 1.19 -14.51 11.78
C GLU A 104 1.86 -13.26 12.39
N GLN A 105 1.72 -13.03 13.70
CA GLN A 105 2.27 -11.84 14.36
C GLN A 105 3.77 -11.90 14.70
N ALA A 106 4.48 -12.96 14.28
CA ALA A 106 5.89 -13.17 14.65
C ALA A 106 6.91 -12.63 13.63
N ALA A 107 6.50 -12.09 12.48
CA ALA A 107 7.46 -11.69 11.43
C ALA A 107 7.13 -10.33 10.79
N GLY A 108 7.51 -9.23 11.46
CA GLY A 108 7.50 -7.89 10.86
C GLY A 108 8.72 -7.07 11.32
N PRO A 109 9.66 -6.69 10.42
CA PRO A 109 10.88 -5.97 10.79
C PRO A 109 10.59 -4.47 10.86
N GLY A 110 10.85 -3.82 11.99
CA GLY A 110 10.70 -2.36 12.03
C GLY A 110 10.78 -1.64 13.38
N ALA A 111 10.92 -2.35 14.51
CA ALA A 111 11.16 -1.68 15.78
C ALA A 111 12.67 -1.44 15.97
N VAL A 112 13.19 -0.32 15.46
CA VAL A 112 14.50 0.18 15.88
C VAL A 112 14.32 0.83 17.26
N PRO A 113 14.90 0.30 18.35
CA PRO A 113 14.81 0.93 19.65
C PRO A 113 15.67 2.21 19.68
N ASP A 114 15.03 3.34 19.92
CA ASP A 114 15.67 4.65 20.01
C ASP A 114 16.53 4.73 21.29
N HIS A 115 17.86 4.68 21.13
CA HIS A 115 18.83 4.64 22.23
C HIS A 115 19.20 6.03 22.81
N ARG A 116 18.44 7.09 22.54
CA ARG A 116 18.77 8.45 23.02
C ARG A 116 17.83 8.95 24.11
N LYS A 117 17.98 8.41 25.33
CA LYS A 117 17.66 9.15 26.56
C LYS A 117 18.77 8.94 27.60
N PRO A 118 19.51 9.99 28.01
CA PRO A 118 20.44 9.88 29.12
C PRO A 118 19.66 9.72 30.44
N ARG A 119 19.95 8.63 31.15
CA ARG A 119 19.49 8.40 32.53
C ARG A 119 20.39 9.18 33.48
N PHE A 120 20.01 10.39 33.86
CA PHE A 120 20.54 11.03 35.06
C PHE A 120 19.45 11.03 36.14
N GLY A 121 19.65 10.19 37.15
CA GLY A 121 18.91 10.25 38.41
C GLY A 121 19.47 11.33 39.34
N PRO A 122 18.70 11.80 40.32
CA PRO A 122 19.13 12.83 41.26
C PRO A 122 20.13 12.25 42.29
N ILE A 123 21.29 12.89 42.44
CA ILE A 123 22.30 12.56 43.45
C ILE A 123 21.90 13.20 44.78
N ILE A 124 21.87 12.38 45.83
CA ILE A 124 21.53 12.72 47.22
C ILE A 124 22.75 13.34 47.93
N GLY A 125 22.53 14.51 48.56
CA GLY A 125 22.95 14.90 49.91
C GLY A 125 24.43 14.86 50.34
N LEU A 126 24.98 16.04 50.65
CA LEU A 126 26.03 16.26 51.66
C LEU A 126 25.75 17.59 52.40
N PRO A 127 25.81 17.65 53.75
CA PRO A 127 25.60 18.87 54.52
C PRO A 127 26.89 19.71 54.68
N PRO A 128 26.78 21.02 54.94
CA PRO A 128 27.93 21.92 55.03
C PRO A 128 28.61 21.89 56.42
N VAL A 129 29.93 22.14 56.42
CA VAL A 129 30.73 22.60 57.57
C VAL A 129 30.96 24.10 57.41
#